data_AF-A0AA39TQJ6-F1
#
_entry.id   AF-A0AA39TQJ6-F1
#
_cell.length_a   1.000
_cell.length_b   1.000
_cell.length_c   1.000
_cell.angle_alpha   90.00
_cell.angle_beta   90.00
_cell.angle_gamma   90.00
#
_symmetry.space_group_name_H-M   'P 1'
#
loop_
_entity.id
_entity.type
_entity.pdbx_description
1 polymer ?
#
loop_
_entity_poly.entity_id
_entity_poly.type
_entity_poly.pdbx_seq_one_letter_code
_entity_poly.pdbx_strand_id
1 'polypeptide(L)'
;QEERKKQPKKRGQLNGDGMLKLFTSDVFMKCVQAHTKETNEEEEAKAVRGDAVKRYKAAMKEWKQQEEDHVAINERKKKKYQNYVAAWEVEQSQAKTEGRKIGWKKPKL
;
A
#
# COMPACT_ATOMS: atom_id res chain seq x y z
N GLN A 1 20.49 -16.93 -9.21
CA GLN A 1 21.41 -16.36 -8.19
C GLN A 1 20.92 -16.87 -6.84
N GLU A 2 21.70 -17.71 -6.17
CA GLU A 2 21.33 -18.33 -4.89
C GLU A 2 21.39 -17.32 -3.74
N GLU A 3 20.26 -17.15 -3.05
CA GLU A 3 20.19 -16.47 -1.77
C GLU A 3 20.92 -17.29 -0.70
N ARG A 4 22.19 -16.94 -0.45
CA ARG A 4 22.92 -17.41 0.72
C ARG A 4 22.22 -16.88 1.99
N LYS A 5 21.37 -17.72 2.59
CA LYS A 5 20.80 -17.49 3.92
C LYS A 5 21.95 -17.21 4.89
N LYS A 6 22.07 -15.96 5.36
CA LYS A 6 23.04 -15.55 6.37
C LYS A 6 22.73 -16.33 7.65
N GLN A 7 23.62 -17.24 8.05
CA GLN A 7 23.48 -17.93 9.34
C GLN A 7 23.58 -16.91 10.48
N PRO A 8 22.81 -17.08 11.57
CA PRO A 8 22.91 -16.20 12.73
C PRO A 8 24.33 -16.31 13.30
N LYS A 9 25.02 -15.17 13.41
CA LYS A 9 26.32 -15.11 14.08
C LYS A 9 26.11 -15.54 15.54
N LYS A 10 26.84 -16.57 15.99
CA LYS A 10 26.83 -17.01 17.39
C LYS A 10 27.28 -15.83 18.27
N ARG A 11 26.34 -15.15 18.92
CA ARG A 11 26.63 -14.10 19.91
C ARG A 11 26.99 -14.80 21.22
N GLY A 12 28.18 -14.53 21.75
CA GLY A 12 28.64 -15.02 23.06
C GLY A 12 28.86 -16.54 23.10
N GLN A 13 30.01 -16.98 22.61
CA GLN A 13 30.41 -18.38 22.78
C GLN A 13 30.78 -18.60 24.25
N LEU A 14 29.90 -19.25 25.02
CA LEU A 14 30.33 -20.07 26.17
C LEU A 14 31.31 -21.10 25.61
N ASN A 15 32.43 -21.32 26.29
CA ASN A 15 33.30 -22.42 25.93
C ASN A 15 32.44 -23.71 25.95
N GLY A 16 32.72 -24.67 25.05
CA GLY A 16 31.92 -25.90 24.93
C GLY A 16 31.89 -26.77 26.20
N ASP A 17 32.62 -26.35 27.24
CA ASP A 17 32.71 -26.92 28.59
C ASP A 17 31.65 -26.33 29.57
N GLY A 18 30.85 -25.35 29.14
CA GLY A 18 29.87 -24.68 30.00
C GLY A 18 30.45 -23.62 30.94
N MET A 19 31.74 -23.32 30.85
CA MET A 19 32.38 -22.27 31.65
C MET A 19 32.31 -20.90 30.98
N LEU A 20 32.06 -19.86 31.79
CA LEU A 20 32.12 -18.48 31.35
C LEU A 20 33.55 -18.17 30.89
N LYS A 21 33.68 -17.77 29.63
CA LYS A 21 34.95 -17.27 29.10
C LYS A 21 35.30 -16.00 29.88
N LEU A 22 36.34 -16.07 30.72
CA LEU A 22 36.91 -14.89 31.37
C LEU A 22 37.49 -14.01 30.25
N PHE A 23 36.72 -13.02 29.82
CA PHE A 23 37.18 -12.03 28.87
C PHE A 23 38.20 -11.14 29.56
N THR A 24 39.35 -10.93 28.93
CA THR A 24 40.20 -9.81 29.30
C THR A 24 39.40 -8.52 29.08
N SER A 25 39.64 -7.50 29.93
CA SER A 25 38.88 -6.25 29.93
C SER A 25 38.68 -5.68 28.52
N ASP A 26 39.73 -5.71 27.69
CA ASP A 26 39.70 -5.21 26.31
C ASP A 26 38.73 -5.96 25.39
N VAL A 27 38.61 -7.29 25.52
CA VAL A 27 37.74 -8.09 24.65
C VAL A 27 36.28 -7.88 25.05
N PHE A 28 36.00 -7.78 26.35
CA PHE A 28 34.68 -7.42 26.84
C PHE A 28 34.25 -6.04 26.34
N MET A 29 35.13 -5.03 26.46
CA MET A 29 34.85 -3.67 26.00
C MET A 29 34.58 -3.61 24.49
N LYS A 30 35.34 -4.36 23.68
CA LYS A 30 35.07 -4.49 22.24
C LYS A 30 33.72 -5.13 21.94
N CYS A 31 33.32 -6.15 22.69
CA CYS A 31 32.00 -6.78 22.55
C CYS A 31 30.87 -5.82 22.90
N VAL A 32 31.01 -5.05 23.99
CA VAL A 32 30.03 -4.03 24.38
C VAL A 32 29.91 -2.95 23.30
N GLN A 33 31.04 -2.41 22.83
CA GLN A 33 31.05 -1.40 21.76
C GLN A 33 30.39 -1.92 20.47
N ALA A 34 30.68 -3.15 20.06
CA ALA A 34 30.07 -3.76 18.90
C ALA A 34 28.55 -3.96 19.08
N HIS A 35 28.11 -4.39 20.27
CA HIS A 35 26.70 -4.54 20.58
C HIS A 35 25.96 -3.20 20.58
N THR A 36 26.48 -2.18 21.26
CA THR A 36 25.89 -0.84 21.28
C THR A 36 25.79 -0.26 19.88
N LYS A 37 26.83 -0.42 19.05
CA LYS A 37 26.79 0.03 17.65
C LYS A 37 25.70 -0.68 16.85
N GLU A 38 25.60 -2.00 16.97
CA GLU A 38 24.58 -2.80 16.27
C GLU A 38 23.17 -2.41 16.72
N THR A 39 22.94 -2.21 18.02
CA THR A 39 21.65 -1.76 18.55
C THR A 39 21.27 -0.37 18.04
N ASN A 40 22.20 0.58 18.02
CA ASN A 40 21.95 1.91 17.50
C ASN A 40 21.60 1.86 16.00
N GLU A 41 22.34 1.09 15.20
CA GLU A 41 22.05 0.90 13.77
C GLU A 41 20.68 0.24 13.54
N GLU A 42 20.29 -0.73 14.38
CA GLU A 42 18.96 -1.37 14.33
C GLU A 42 17.84 -0.38 14.67
N GLU A 43 18.03 0.48 15.68
CA GLU A 43 17.07 1.50 16.09
C GLU A 43 16.88 2.58 15.00
N GLU A 44 17.98 3.07 14.42
CA GLU A 44 17.94 4.00 13.29
C GLU A 44 17.22 3.38 12.09
N ALA A 45 17.57 2.13 11.73
CA ALA A 45 16.90 1.43 10.65
C ALA A 45 15.42 1.18 10.93
N LYS A 46 15.03 1.00 12.19
CA LYS A 46 13.62 0.86 12.60
C LYS A 46 12.90 2.20 12.52
N ALA A 47 13.53 3.31 12.90
CA ALA A 47 12.98 4.65 12.77
C ALA A 47 12.72 5.01 11.30
N VAL A 48 13.71 4.79 10.43
CA VAL A 48 13.58 5.04 8.97
C VAL A 48 12.44 4.21 8.37
N ARG A 49 12.36 2.92 8.72
CA ARG A 49 11.24 2.05 8.29
C ARG A 49 9.90 2.55 8.82
N GLY A 50 9.85 2.98 10.08
CA GLY A 50 8.66 3.55 10.71
C GLY A 50 8.13 4.77 9.96
N ASP A 51 9.01 5.68 9.58
CA ASP A 51 8.62 6.89 8.86
C ASP A 51 8.20 6.62 7.42
N ALA A 52 8.85 5.67 6.72
CA ALA A 52 8.41 5.21 5.41
C ALA A 52 6.99 4.61 5.47
N VAL A 53 6.69 3.79 6.48
CA VAL A 53 5.36 3.21 6.69
C VAL A 53 4.32 4.29 6.98
N LYS A 54 4.63 5.30 7.79
CA LYS A 54 3.72 6.43 8.05
C LYS A 54 3.37 7.17 6.76
N ARG A 55 4.38 7.52 5.95
CA ARG A 55 4.19 8.20 4.66
C ARG A 55 3.34 7.37 3.71
N TYR A 56 3.65 6.07 3.59
CA TYR A 56 2.87 5.15 2.77
C TYR A 56 1.40 5.08 3.22
N LYS A 57 1.15 4.96 4.52
CA LYS A 57 -0.22 4.93 5.06
C LYS A 57 -0.99 6.21 4.78
N ALA A 58 -0.34 7.37 4.90
CA ALA A 58 -0.95 8.66 4.58
C ALA A 58 -1.31 8.75 3.09
N ALA A 59 -0.35 8.45 2.20
CA ALA A 59 -0.56 8.45 0.76
C ALA A 59 -1.66 7.46 0.33
N MET A 60 -1.69 6.26 0.91
CA MET A 60 -2.74 5.27 0.64
C MET A 60 -4.13 5.73 1.10
N LYS A 61 -4.22 6.49 2.19
CA LYS A 61 -5.49 7.03 2.67
C LYS A 61 -6.00 8.10 1.70
N GLU A 62 -5.14 9.01 1.27
CA GLU A 62 -5.48 10.04 0.29
C GLU A 62 -5.89 9.43 -1.04
N TRP A 63 -5.14 8.45 -1.53
CA TRP A 63 -5.46 7.73 -2.76
C TRP A 63 -6.81 7.04 -2.70
N LYS A 64 -7.13 6.35 -1.59
CA LYS A 64 -8.44 5.71 -1.42
C LYS A 64 -9.59 6.71 -1.46
N GLN A 65 -9.43 7.87 -0.82
CA GLN A 65 -10.46 8.91 -0.85
C GLN A 65 -10.71 9.42 -2.28
N GLN A 66 -9.63 9.65 -3.04
CA GLN A 66 -9.73 10.07 -4.44
C GLN A 66 -10.41 9.01 -5.31
N GLU A 67 -10.10 7.73 -5.06
CA GLU A 67 -10.72 6.63 -5.79
C GLU A 67 -12.23 6.53 -5.50
N GLU A 68 -12.63 6.69 -4.24
CA GLU A 68 -14.05 6.75 -3.85
C GLU A 68 -14.78 7.89 -4.56
N ASP A 69 -14.17 9.08 -4.61
CA ASP A 69 -14.73 10.24 -5.31
C ASP A 69 -14.85 9.99 -6.82
N HIS A 70 -13.83 9.37 -7.43
CA HIS A 70 -13.84 9.01 -8.85
C HIS A 70 -14.94 8.01 -9.17
N VAL A 71 -15.09 6.97 -8.36
CA VAL A 71 -16.16 5.99 -8.49
C VAL A 71 -17.52 6.68 -8.37
N ALA A 72 -17.73 7.53 -7.37
CA ALA A 72 -18.97 8.27 -7.19
C ALA A 72 -19.30 9.20 -8.37
N ILE A 73 -18.30 9.88 -8.94
CA ILE A 73 -18.46 10.69 -10.16
C ILE A 73 -18.89 9.81 -11.34
N ASN A 74 -18.23 8.68 -11.54
CA ASN A 74 -18.54 7.76 -12.64
C ASN A 74 -19.92 7.14 -12.50
N GLU A 75 -20.34 6.78 -11.29
CA GLU A 75 -21.70 6.32 -11.02
C GLU A 75 -22.74 7.40 -11.35
N ARG A 76 -22.50 8.65 -10.96
CA ARG A 76 -23.40 9.77 -11.31
C ARG A 76 -23.50 9.96 -12.82
N LYS A 77 -22.37 9.91 -13.54
CA LYS A 77 -22.36 9.99 -15.01
C LYS A 77 -23.14 8.82 -15.63
N LYS A 78 -22.93 7.60 -15.14
CA LYS A 78 -23.62 6.39 -15.60
C LYS A 78 -25.13 6.48 -15.36
N LYS A 79 -25.56 6.90 -14.18
CA LYS A 79 -26.98 7.12 -13.84
C LYS A 79 -27.60 8.19 -14.75
N LYS A 80 -26.92 9.31 -14.94
CA LYS A 80 -27.38 10.38 -15.85
C LYS A 80 -27.54 9.87 -17.29
N TYR A 81 -26.57 9.09 -17.78
CA TYR A 81 -26.65 8.46 -19.09
C TYR A 81 -27.83 7.48 -19.20
N GLN A 82 -28.01 6.60 -18.20
CA GLN A 82 -29.14 5.67 -18.15
C GLN A 82 -30.49 6.40 -18.20
N ASN A 83 -30.64 7.50 -17.46
CA ASN A 83 -31.85 8.31 -17.48
C ASN A 83 -32.12 8.91 -18.88
N TYR A 84 -31.08 9.44 -19.55
CA TYR A 84 -31.24 9.96 -20.91
C TYR A 84 -31.58 8.86 -21.91
N VAL A 85 -30.98 7.68 -21.79
CA VAL A 85 -31.30 6.54 -22.67
C VAL A 85 -32.74 6.09 -22.45
N ALA A 86 -33.19 5.98 -21.20
CA ALA A 86 -34.57 5.63 -20.89
C ALA A 86 -35.56 6.67 -21.46
N ALA A 87 -35.28 7.96 -21.31
CA ALA A 87 -36.10 9.03 -21.90
C ALA A 87 -36.14 8.95 -23.43
N TRP A 88 -34.99 8.64 -24.06
CA TRP A 88 -34.91 8.43 -25.50
C TRP A 88 -35.69 7.20 -25.97
N GLU A 89 -35.67 6.09 -25.22
CA GLU A 89 -36.44 4.87 -25.51
C GLU A 89 -37.96 5.10 -25.41
N VAL A 90 -38.41 5.85 -24.39
CA VAL A 90 -39.81 6.26 -24.26
C VAL A 90 -40.24 7.09 -25.46
N GLU A 91 -39.47 8.12 -25.79
CA GLU A 91 -39.74 8.98 -26.96
C GLU A 91 -39.73 8.19 -28.27
N GLN A 92 -38.83 7.21 -28.41
CA GLN A 92 -38.81 6.30 -29.55
C GLN A 92 -40.09 5.48 -29.67
N SER A 93 -40.57 4.95 -28.55
CA SER A 93 -41.80 4.16 -28.52
C SER A 93 -43.04 4.99 -28.90
N GLN A 94 -43.11 6.23 -28.41
CA GLN A 94 -44.17 7.18 -28.75
C GLN A 94 -44.11 7.59 -30.21
N ALA A 95 -42.92 7.97 -30.69
CA ALA A 95 -42.72 8.36 -32.08
C ALA A 95 -43.13 7.25 -33.06
N LYS A 96 -42.81 6.00 -32.72
CA LYS A 96 -43.22 4.82 -33.51
C LYS A 96 -44.74 4.64 -33.53
N THR A 97 -45.40 4.81 -32.39
CA THR A 97 -46.87 4.70 -32.26
C THR A 97 -47.59 5.79 -33.06
N GLU A 98 -47.05 7.00 -33.04
CA GLU A 98 -47.60 8.18 -33.73
C GLU A 98 -47.17 8.27 -35.21
N GLY A 99 -46.31 7.37 -35.69
CA GLY A 99 -45.78 7.40 -37.06
C GLY A 99 -44.83 8.57 -37.35
N ARG A 100 -44.34 9.25 -36.32
CA ARG A 100 -43.39 10.37 -36.44
C ARG A 100 -41.94 9.90 -36.31
N LYS A 101 -41.00 10.72 -36.80
CA LYS A 101 -39.56 10.51 -36.56
C LYS A 101 -39.13 11.21 -35.27
N ILE A 102 -38.24 10.58 -34.52
CA ILE A 102 -37.63 11.19 -33.35
C ILE A 102 -36.72 12.35 -33.79
N GLY A 103 -36.82 13.50 -33.10
CA GLY A 103 -36.06 14.71 -33.42
C GLY A 103 -34.62 14.76 -32.89
N TRP A 104 -34.23 13.84 -32.00
CA TRP A 104 -32.88 13.80 -31.39
C TRP A 104 -32.23 12.41 -31.41
N LYS A 105 -30.89 12.38 -31.39
CA LYS A 105 -30.10 11.15 -31.48
C LYS A 105 -30.03 10.43 -30.13
N LYS A 106 -29.79 9.12 -30.18
CA LYS A 106 -29.52 8.31 -28.98
C LYS A 106 -28.34 8.92 -28.20
N PRO A 107 -28.47 9.10 -26.87
CA PRO A 107 -27.36 9.55 -26.03
C PRO A 107 -26.12 8.67 -26.18
N LYS A 108 -24.94 9.27 -26.07
CA LYS A 108 -23.64 8.58 -26.08
C LYS A 108 -22.91 8.85 -24.76
N LEU A 109 -22.07 7.91 -24.35
CA LEU A 109 -21.31 7.92 -23.09
C LEU A 109 -19.92 8.51 -23.31
#